data_AF-A0A3R8QJN8-F1
#
_entry.id   AF-A0A3R8QJN8-F1
#
_cell.length_a   1.000
_cell.length_b   1.000
_cell.length_c   1.000
_cell.angle_alpha   90.00
_cell.angle_beta   90.00
_cell.angle_gamma   90.00
#
_symmetry.space_group_name_H-M   'P 1'
#
loop_
_entity.id
_entity.type
_entity.pdbx_description
1 polymer ?
#
loop_
_entity_poly.entity_id
_entity_poly.type
_entity_poly.pdbx_seq_one_letter_code
_entity_poly.pdbx_strand_id
1 'polypeptide(L)'
;MSTVDSTIQRLRDLPRSELTEEIETIVLKKFKVVLLMDDSEDLPVDVSYFDLGLTSLRLTEIRQSLEQLLDLSINVNVLFNEPTITHLVDHLTQAVQEV
;
A
#
# COMPACT_ATOMS: atom_id res chain seq x y z
N MET A 1 19.20 10.54 1.24
CA MET A 1 18.62 9.49 0.38
C MET A 1 19.30 8.16 0.72
N SER A 2 19.05 7.60 1.90
CA SER A 2 19.68 6.32 2.32
C SER A 2 18.79 5.46 3.24
N THR A 3 17.63 5.96 3.66
CA THR A 3 16.71 5.22 4.53
C THR A 3 15.79 4.28 3.73
N VAL A 4 15.35 4.72 2.55
CA VAL A 4 14.35 3.99 1.74
C VAL A 4 14.92 2.69 1.19
N ASP A 5 16.14 2.74 0.63
CA ASP A 5 16.86 1.56 0.13
C ASP A 5 17.08 0.50 1.22
N SER A 6 17.42 0.94 2.44
CA SER A 6 17.62 0.06 3.59
C SER A 6 16.31 -0.61 4.05
N THR A 7 15.18 0.12 3.95
CA THR A 7 13.86 -0.43 4.27
C THR A 7 13.46 -1.50 3.25
N ILE A 8 13.71 -1.28 1.96
CA ILE A 8 13.34 -2.24 0.92
C ILE A 8 14.13 -3.52 0.97
N GLN A 9 15.43 -3.42 1.18
CA GLN A 9 16.27 -4.60 1.30
C GLN A 9 15.84 -5.47 2.50
N ARG A 10 15.39 -4.83 3.58
CA ARG A 10 14.85 -5.53 4.75
C ARG A 10 13.48 -6.15 4.48
N LEU A 11 12.57 -5.42 3.82
CA LEU A 11 11.27 -5.96 3.40
C LEU A 11 11.44 -7.20 2.50
N ARG A 12 12.42 -7.20 1.61
CA ARG A 12 12.71 -8.34 0.71
C ARG A 12 13.31 -9.56 1.42
N ASP A 13 14.02 -9.36 2.52
CA ASP A 13 14.58 -10.44 3.34
C ASP A 13 13.51 -11.09 4.24
N LEU A 14 12.38 -10.40 4.47
CA LEU A 14 11.27 -10.93 5.25
C LEU A 14 10.52 -12.05 4.51
N PRO A 15 9.99 -13.04 5.25
CA PRO A 15 9.06 -14.01 4.68
C PRO A 15 7.76 -13.33 4.25
N ARG A 16 7.06 -13.91 3.26
CA ARG A 16 5.81 -13.37 2.70
C ARG A 16 4.82 -12.93 3.76
N SER A 17 4.65 -13.69 4.85
CA SER A 17 3.76 -13.34 5.96
C SER A 17 4.12 -12.01 6.63
N GLU A 18 5.38 -11.83 7.04
CA GLU A 18 5.83 -10.60 7.69
C GLU A 18 5.86 -9.42 6.71
N LEU A 19 6.22 -9.66 5.43
CA LEU A 19 6.16 -8.65 4.39
C LEU A 19 4.72 -8.12 4.20
N THR A 20 3.73 -9.01 4.15
CA THR A 20 2.32 -8.64 4.02
C THR A 20 1.88 -7.76 5.18
N GLU A 21 2.23 -8.10 6.43
CA GLU A 21 1.89 -7.30 7.62
C GLU A 21 2.54 -5.90 7.58
N GLU A 22 3.79 -5.80 7.17
CA GLU A 22 4.50 -4.52 7.05
C GLU A 22 3.91 -3.64 5.94
N ILE A 23 3.67 -4.22 4.76
CA ILE A 23 3.04 -3.52 3.63
C ILE A 23 1.62 -3.07 4.02
N GLU A 24 0.84 -3.94 4.66
CA GLU A 24 -0.50 -3.62 5.15
C GLU A 24 -0.47 -2.43 6.09
N THR A 25 0.42 -2.45 7.09
CA THR A 25 0.58 -1.35 8.04
C THR A 25 0.94 -0.04 7.34
N ILE A 26 1.84 -0.07 6.36
CA ILE A 26 2.23 1.12 5.57
C ILE A 26 1.03 1.65 4.78
N VAL A 27 0.30 0.77 4.10
CA VAL A 27 -0.86 1.12 3.30
C VAL A 27 -1.96 1.69 4.19
N LEU A 28 -2.39 0.97 5.24
CA LEU A 28 -3.38 1.42 6.21
C LEU A 28 -3.08 2.82 6.75
N LYS A 29 -1.84 3.04 7.21
CA LYS A 29 -1.42 4.33 7.76
C LYS A 29 -1.49 5.44 6.71
N LYS A 30 -1.09 5.16 5.47
CA LYS A 30 -1.17 6.11 4.35
C LYS A 30 -2.62 6.48 4.03
N PHE A 31 -3.50 5.49 4.01
CA PHE A 31 -4.93 5.68 3.77
C PHE A 31 -5.58 6.49 4.89
N LYS A 32 -5.33 6.18 6.17
CA LYS A 32 -5.84 6.96 7.30
C LYS A 32 -5.45 8.44 7.21
N VAL A 33 -4.17 8.72 6.93
CA VAL A 33 -3.67 10.10 6.74
C VAL A 33 -4.40 10.81 5.60
N VAL A 34 -4.65 10.12 4.48
CA VAL A 34 -5.31 10.69 3.31
C VAL A 34 -6.80 10.92 3.52
N LEU A 35 -7.46 10.00 4.22
CA LEU A 35 -8.87 10.07 4.60
C LEU A 35 -9.14 11.00 5.80
N LEU A 36 -8.08 11.57 6.40
CA LEU A 36 -8.16 12.37 7.62
C LEU A 36 -8.78 11.59 8.79
N MET A 37 -8.58 10.26 8.79
CA MET A 37 -9.00 9.37 9.87
C MET A 37 -7.94 9.35 10.97
N ASP A 38 -8.41 9.19 12.20
CA ASP A 38 -7.52 9.02 13.34
C ASP A 38 -6.92 7.60 13.36
N ASP A 39 -5.76 7.43 13.98
CA ASP A 39 -5.13 6.11 14.12
C ASP A 39 -6.03 5.14 14.89
N SER A 40 -6.90 5.69 15.74
CA SER A 40 -7.93 4.97 16.51
C SER A 40 -9.09 4.41 15.67
N GLU A 41 -9.31 4.93 14.46
CA GLU A 41 -10.42 4.48 13.60
C GLU A 41 -10.08 3.21 12.84
N ASP A 42 -11.05 2.30 12.76
CA ASP A 42 -10.92 1.06 12.02
C ASP A 42 -11.15 1.33 10.53
N LEU A 43 -10.11 1.06 9.72
CA LEU A 43 -10.19 1.26 8.28
C LEU A 43 -10.55 -0.09 7.65
N PRO A 44 -11.74 -0.23 7.05
CA PRO A 44 -12.16 -1.51 6.50
C PRO A 44 -11.35 -1.86 5.25
N VAL A 45 -10.54 -2.91 5.34
CA VAL A 45 -9.65 -3.36 4.26
C VAL A 45 -10.37 -4.10 3.13
N ASP A 46 -11.54 -4.64 3.45
CA ASP A 46 -12.43 -5.37 2.54
C ASP A 46 -13.36 -4.43 1.74
N VAL A 47 -13.44 -3.15 2.13
CA VAL A 47 -14.27 -2.16 1.47
C VAL A 47 -13.48 -1.43 0.40
N SER A 48 -14.18 -1.05 -0.68
CA SER A 48 -13.54 -0.26 -1.72
C SER A 48 -13.14 1.10 -1.17
N TYR A 49 -11.89 1.50 -1.35
CA TYR A 49 -11.48 2.83 -0.93
C TYR A 49 -12.22 3.96 -1.65
N PHE A 50 -12.74 3.74 -2.85
CA PHE A 50 -13.62 4.71 -3.51
C PHE A 50 -14.92 4.92 -2.74
N ASP A 51 -15.45 3.86 -2.11
CA ASP A 51 -16.64 3.91 -1.25
C ASP A 51 -16.33 4.63 0.07
N LEU A 52 -15.09 4.48 0.58
CA LEU A 52 -14.58 5.24 1.73
C LEU A 52 -14.36 6.74 1.44
N GLY A 53 -14.54 7.17 0.19
CA GLY A 53 -14.37 8.56 -0.23
C GLY A 53 -12.96 8.91 -0.72
N LEU A 54 -12.10 7.92 -1.05
CA LEU A 54 -10.87 8.21 -1.80
C LEU A 54 -11.22 8.74 -3.18
N THR A 55 -10.57 9.85 -3.54
CA THR A 55 -10.64 10.38 -4.90
C THR A 55 -9.51 9.82 -5.76
N SER A 56 -9.68 9.79 -7.09
CA SER A 56 -8.64 9.34 -8.03
C SER A 56 -7.31 10.09 -7.87
N LEU A 57 -7.36 11.37 -7.48
CA LEU A 57 -6.17 12.16 -7.19
C LEU A 57 -5.41 11.59 -5.98
N ARG A 58 -6.12 11.38 -4.87
CA ARG A 58 -5.54 10.79 -3.65
C ARG A 58 -5.00 9.38 -3.88
N LEU A 59 -5.72 8.58 -4.67
CA LEU A 59 -5.28 7.24 -5.06
C LEU A 59 -3.96 7.29 -5.84
N THR A 60 -3.82 8.25 -6.74
CA THR A 60 -2.60 8.46 -7.52
C THR A 60 -1.44 8.89 -6.62
N GLU A 61 -1.67 9.77 -5.64
CA GLU A 61 -0.63 10.16 -4.66
C GLU A 61 -0.16 8.96 -3.81
N ILE A 62 -1.09 8.13 -3.32
CA ILE A 62 -0.77 6.93 -2.54
C ILE A 62 0.07 5.99 -3.39
N ARG A 63 -0.40 5.69 -4.60
CA ARG A 63 0.28 4.85 -5.57
C ARG A 63 1.70 5.35 -5.82
N GLN A 64 1.88 6.60 -6.24
CA GLN A 64 3.21 7.16 -6.53
C GLN A 64 4.14 7.07 -5.33
N SER A 65 3.62 7.35 -4.14
CA SER A 65 4.43 7.26 -2.94
C SER A 65 4.79 5.82 -2.56
N LEU A 66 3.90 4.85 -2.80
CA LEU A 66 4.21 3.43 -2.64
C LEU A 66 5.22 2.97 -3.69
N GLU A 67 5.08 3.37 -4.95
CA GLU A 67 6.04 3.10 -6.03
C GLU A 67 7.44 3.62 -5.69
N GLN A 68 7.53 4.83 -5.14
CA GLN A 68 8.80 5.44 -4.70
C GLN A 68 9.38 4.81 -3.43
N LEU A 69 8.53 4.41 -2.48
CA LEU A 69 8.97 3.73 -1.28
C LEU A 69 9.44 2.31 -1.58
N LEU A 70 8.75 1.66 -2.51
CA LEU A 70 8.94 0.25 -2.82
C LEU A 70 9.86 -0.02 -4.01
N ASP A 71 10.30 1.03 -4.69
CA ASP A 71 11.07 1.00 -5.94
C ASP A 71 10.44 0.06 -6.99
N LEU A 72 9.11 0.12 -7.13
CA LEU A 72 8.33 -0.73 -8.03
C LEU A 72 7.29 0.07 -8.81
N SER A 73 6.71 -0.55 -9.83
CA SER A 73 5.61 0.03 -10.62
C SER A 73 4.30 -0.69 -10.32
N ILE A 74 3.32 0.03 -9.80
CA ILE A 74 1.98 -0.49 -9.49
C ILE A 74 1.12 -0.35 -10.75
N ASN A 75 0.43 -1.40 -11.17
CA ASN A 75 -0.47 -1.27 -12.31
C ASN A 75 -1.76 -0.54 -11.90
N VAL A 76 -2.13 0.50 -12.66
CA VAL A 76 -3.40 1.22 -12.44
C VAL A 76 -4.58 0.27 -12.58
N ASN A 77 -4.49 -0.73 -13.46
CA ASN A 77 -5.55 -1.71 -13.66
C ASN A 77 -5.89 -2.46 -12.36
N VAL A 78 -4.89 -2.78 -11.53
CA VAL A 78 -5.13 -3.45 -10.23
C VAL A 78 -5.91 -2.54 -9.28
N LEU A 79 -5.54 -1.26 -9.23
CA LEU A 79 -6.22 -0.25 -8.41
C LEU A 79 -7.67 0.04 -8.85
N PHE A 80 -8.03 -0.27 -10.09
CA PHE A 80 -9.40 -0.09 -10.58
C PHE A 80 -10.20 -1.40 -10.63
N ASN A 81 -9.53 -2.53 -10.83
CA ASN A 81 -10.17 -3.85 -10.87
C ASN A 81 -10.62 -4.28 -9.47
N GLU A 82 -9.72 -4.17 -8.50
CA GLU A 82 -9.95 -4.59 -7.11
C GLU A 82 -9.55 -3.46 -6.18
N PRO A 83 -10.42 -2.46 -6.00
CA PRO A 83 -10.12 -1.25 -5.25
C PRO A 83 -10.18 -1.45 -3.73
N THR A 84 -9.69 -2.58 -3.23
CA THR A 84 -9.63 -2.94 -1.81
C THR A 84 -8.19 -2.86 -1.30
N ILE A 85 -8.04 -2.61 0.00
CA ILE A 85 -6.72 -2.50 0.62
C ILE A 85 -6.04 -3.87 0.65
N THR A 86 -6.78 -4.92 0.98
CA THR A 86 -6.24 -6.30 1.02
C THR A 86 -5.64 -6.71 -0.31
N HIS A 87 -6.30 -6.41 -1.43
CA HIS A 87 -5.80 -6.79 -2.75
C HIS A 87 -4.60 -5.94 -3.18
N LEU A 88 -4.58 -4.64 -2.81
CA LEU A 88 -3.42 -3.79 -3.00
C LEU A 88 -2.20 -4.33 -2.22
N VAL A 89 -2.39 -4.70 -0.97
CA VAL A 89 -1.33 -5.24 -0.11
C VAL A 89 -0.77 -6.53 -0.70
N ASP A 90 -1.61 -7.51 -1.06
CA ASP A 90 -1.13 -8.77 -1.65
C ASP A 90 -0.38 -8.53 -2.97
N HIS A 91 -0.89 -7.62 -3.83
CA HIS A 91 -0.21 -7.26 -5.07
C HIS A 91 1.18 -6.65 -4.82
N LEU A 92 1.30 -5.76 -3.83
CA LEU A 92 2.58 -5.16 -3.43
C LEU A 92 3.54 -6.19 -2.83
N THR A 93 3.04 -7.04 -1.93
CA THR A 93 3.79 -8.15 -1.35
C THR A 93 4.38 -9.03 -2.45
N GLN A 94 3.57 -9.41 -3.44
CA GLN A 94 4.03 -10.23 -4.56
C GLN A 94 5.07 -9.48 -5.40
N ALA A 95 4.82 -8.22 -5.75
CA ALA A 95 5.75 -7.42 -6.55
C ALA A 95 7.11 -7.25 -5.87
N VAL A 96 7.16 -7.05 -4.55
CA VAL A 96 8.42 -6.92 -3.80
C VAL A 96 9.19 -8.24 -3.75
N GLN A 97 8.51 -9.39 -3.76
CA GLN A 97 9.13 -10.72 -3.76
C GLN A 97 9.58 -11.18 -5.16
N GLU A 98 8.96 -10.68 -6.22
CA GLU A 98 9.29 -11.06 -7.61
C GLU A 98 10.44 -10.26 -8.23
N VAL A 99 10.75 -9.08 -7.70
CA VAL A 99 11.96 -8.29 -8.06
C VAL A 99 13.18 -8.93 -7.42
#